data_AF-A0AAN4P815-F1
#
_entry.id   AF-A0AAN4P815-F1
#
_cell.length_a   1.000
_cell.length_b   1.000
_cell.length_c   1.000
_cell.angle_alpha   90.00
_cell.angle_beta   90.00
_cell.angle_gamma   90.00
#
_symmetry.space_group_name_H-M   'P 1'
#
loop_
_entity.id
_entity.type
_entity.pdbx_description
1 polymer ?
#
loop_
_entity_poly.entity_id
_entity_poly.type
_entity_poly.pdbx_seq_one_letter_code
_entity_poly.pdbx_strand_id
1 'polypeptide(L)'
;MTFIVLIFFSIFPVAKHILSLDIDERLKSGDIFLVNEIQNITIKEGVQRKFYSFATKYCSHHNPLAYPIYDSYVEKVLKYFRKTDHFAKFKNAELKDYQQFKNLILTFRSYYGLEQFNLKQIDQYLWQLGKEYFPNNYK
;
A
#
# COMPACT_ATOMS: atom_id res chain seq x y z
N MET A 1 -4.06 -8.56 20.72
CA MET A 1 -3.23 -7.65 21.55
C MET A 1 -1.73 -7.62 21.22
N THR A 2 -1.25 -8.39 20.24
CA THR A 2 0.20 -8.54 19.95
C THR A 2 0.74 -7.60 18.85
N PHE A 3 -0.12 -7.04 18.00
CA PHE A 3 0.29 -6.22 16.85
C PHE A 3 0.61 -4.76 17.20
N ILE A 4 -0.09 -4.18 18.17
CA ILE A 4 0.11 -2.80 18.61
C ILE A 4 1.44 -2.64 19.35
N VAL A 5 1.85 -3.66 20.11
CA VAL A 5 3.12 -3.66 20.87
C VAL A 5 4.35 -3.64 19.95
N LEU A 6 4.27 -4.26 18.77
CA LEU A 6 5.41 -4.38 17.85
C LEU A 6 5.80 -3.06 17.14
N ILE A 7 4.84 -2.13 16.98
CA ILE A 7 5.11 -0.80 16.41
C ILE A 7 5.95 0.03 17.38
N PHE A 8 5.70 -0.06 18.68
CA PHE A 8 6.47 0.69 19.68
C PHE A 8 7.93 0.24 19.81
N PHE A 9 8.25 -1.04 19.59
CA PHE A 9 9.61 -1.56 19.71
C PHE A 9 10.50 -1.35 18.47
N SER A 10 9.97 -0.84 17.35
CA SER A 10 10.71 -0.75 16.08
C SER A 10 10.72 0.63 15.42
N ILE A 11 10.23 1.68 16.09
CA ILE A 11 10.21 3.05 15.54
C ILE A 11 11.62 3.53 15.17
N PHE A 12 12.60 3.35 16.08
CA PHE A 12 13.96 3.82 15.84
C PHE A 12 14.64 3.11 14.66
N PRO A 13 14.64 1.76 14.55
CA PRO A 13 15.14 1.07 13.36
C PRO A 13 14.46 1.53 12.05
N VAL A 14 13.14 1.73 12.07
CA VAL A 14 12.38 2.20 10.90
C VAL A 14 12.82 3.61 10.51
N ALA A 15 12.88 4.54 11.46
CA ALA A 15 13.26 5.93 11.21
C ALA A 15 14.71 6.04 10.73
N LYS A 16 15.63 5.31 11.36
CA LYS A 16 17.05 5.25 10.94
C LYS A 16 17.20 4.69 9.53
N HIS A 17 16.45 3.65 9.18
CA HIS A 17 16.43 3.07 7.84
C HIS A 17 15.96 4.10 6.81
N ILE A 18 14.81 4.73 7.04
CA ILE A 18 14.26 5.74 6.14
C ILE A 18 15.24 6.91 5.94
N LEU A 19 15.84 7.41 7.03
CA LEU A 19 16.83 8.49 6.97
C LEU A 19 18.04 8.10 6.11
N SER A 20 18.49 6.83 6.19
CA SER A 20 19.64 6.35 5.41
C SER A 20 19.39 6.22 3.90
N LEU A 21 18.13 6.25 3.47
CA LEU A 21 17.75 6.08 2.06
C LEU A 21 17.74 7.39 1.25
N ASP A 22 17.93 8.55 1.90
CA ASP A 22 17.93 9.88 1.25
C ASP A 22 16.74 10.09 0.29
N ILE A 23 15.55 10.07 0.86
CA ILE A 23 14.30 9.78 0.13
C ILE A 23 13.61 11.00 -0.50
N ASP A 24 14.02 12.22 -0.16
CA ASP A 24 13.19 13.41 -0.35
C ASP A 24 12.87 13.70 -1.83
N GLU A 25 13.89 13.74 -2.69
CA GLU A 25 13.69 13.96 -4.13
C GLU A 25 13.01 12.77 -4.82
N ARG A 26 13.30 11.55 -4.36
CA ARG A 26 12.70 10.33 -4.88
C ARG A 26 11.21 10.25 -4.58
N LEU A 27 10.79 10.64 -3.36
CA LEU A 27 9.38 10.77 -2.98
C LEU A 27 8.65 11.81 -3.83
N LYS A 28 9.25 12.99 -4.04
CA LYS A 28 8.65 14.06 -4.85
C LYS A 28 8.46 13.61 -6.30
N SER A 29 9.44 12.93 -6.88
CA SER A 29 9.38 12.42 -8.25
C SER A 29 8.44 11.23 -8.45
N GLY A 30 7.98 10.59 -7.37
CA GLY A 30 7.09 9.43 -7.46
C GLY A 30 7.81 8.12 -7.78
N ASP A 31 9.08 7.99 -7.39
CA ASP A 31 9.87 6.77 -7.54
C ASP A 31 9.18 5.57 -6.87
N ILE A 32 8.72 4.64 -7.69
CA ILE A 32 8.00 3.41 -7.32
C ILE A 32 8.86 2.42 -6.53
N PHE A 33 10.18 2.41 -6.74
CA PHE A 33 11.09 1.46 -6.09
C PHE A 33 11.29 1.79 -4.62
N LEU A 34 11.04 3.05 -4.25
CA LEU A 34 11.20 3.52 -2.89
C LEU A 34 10.29 2.79 -1.90
N VAL A 35 9.08 2.38 -2.32
CA VAL A 35 8.21 1.55 -1.47
C VAL A 35 8.86 0.21 -1.12
N ASN A 36 9.59 -0.39 -2.07
CA ASN A 36 10.30 -1.65 -1.85
C ASN A 36 11.49 -1.48 -0.92
N GLU A 37 12.17 -0.35 -0.96
CA GLU A 37 13.28 -0.06 -0.04
C GLU A 37 12.77 0.25 1.37
N ILE A 38 11.73 1.10 1.50
CA ILE A 38 11.15 1.46 2.79
C ILE A 38 10.52 0.25 3.49
N GLN A 39 9.89 -0.67 2.76
CA GLN A 39 9.20 -1.80 3.40
C GLN A 39 10.14 -2.81 4.07
N ASN A 40 11.39 -2.95 3.63
CA ASN A 40 12.29 -4.00 4.10
C ASN A 40 13.16 -3.48 5.25
N ILE A 41 12.80 -3.84 6.48
CA ILE A 41 13.43 -3.29 7.69
C ILE A 41 14.05 -4.40 8.51
N THR A 42 15.32 -4.23 8.86
CA THR A 42 16.03 -5.09 9.82
C THR A 42 15.72 -4.62 11.24
N ILE A 43 14.91 -5.37 11.98
CA ILE A 43 14.50 -5.01 13.37
C ILE A 43 15.62 -5.33 14.36
N LYS A 44 16.31 -6.43 14.13
CA LYS A 44 17.50 -6.88 14.86
C LYS A 44 18.37 -7.67 13.89
N GLU A 45 19.62 -7.90 14.25
CA GLU A 45 20.56 -8.67 13.42
C GLU A 45 19.94 -9.99 12.94
N GLY A 46 19.97 -10.22 11.63
CA GLY A 46 19.36 -11.39 10.98
C GLY A 46 17.83 -11.43 10.91
N VAL A 47 17.09 -10.48 11.49
CA VAL A 47 15.61 -10.46 11.46
C VAL A 47 15.09 -9.29 10.64
N GLN A 48 14.72 -9.62 9.40
CA GLN A 48 14.02 -8.71 8.50
C GLN A 48 12.50 -8.84 8.66
N ARG A 49 11.80 -7.71 8.58
CA ARG A 49 10.35 -7.65 8.45
C ARG A 49 9.93 -6.75 7.32
N LYS A 50 8.86 -7.16 6.64
CA LYS A 50 8.22 -6.38 5.57
C LYS A 50 7.07 -5.55 6.12
N PHE A 51 7.25 -4.23 6.14
CA PHE A 51 6.28 -3.23 6.53
C PHE A 51 5.55 -2.65 5.31
N TYR A 52 5.07 -3.51 4.39
CA TYR A 52 4.54 -3.10 3.09
C TYR A 52 3.38 -2.09 3.17
N SER A 53 2.36 -2.36 4.01
CA SER A 53 1.23 -1.44 4.17
C SER A 53 1.64 -0.11 4.80
N PHE A 54 2.69 -0.10 5.62
CA PHE A 54 3.26 1.14 6.16
C PHE A 54 4.03 1.90 5.08
N ALA A 55 4.88 1.24 4.30
CA ALA A 55 5.68 1.87 3.26
C ALA A 55 4.81 2.57 2.20
N THR A 56 3.74 1.91 1.76
CA THR A 56 2.78 2.51 0.82
C THR A 56 2.06 3.72 1.40
N LYS A 57 1.61 3.65 2.67
CA LYS A 57 1.04 4.80 3.38
C LYS A 57 2.05 5.92 3.53
N TYR A 58 3.26 5.63 3.98
CA TYR A 58 4.30 6.62 4.17
C TYR A 58 4.55 7.41 2.88
N CYS A 59 4.73 6.73 1.75
CA CYS A 59 4.92 7.40 0.46
C CYS A 59 3.68 8.21 0.04
N SER A 60 2.48 7.67 0.19
CA SER A 60 1.23 8.38 -0.15
C SER A 60 0.97 9.62 0.71
N HIS A 61 1.37 9.61 1.99
CA HIS A 61 1.24 10.81 2.85
C HIS A 61 2.16 11.94 2.39
N HIS A 62 3.31 11.64 1.79
CA HIS A 62 4.23 12.64 1.25
C HIS A 62 3.88 13.05 -0.19
N ASN A 63 3.41 12.11 -1.01
CA ASN A 63 3.03 12.35 -2.40
C ASN A 63 1.74 11.58 -2.77
N PRO A 64 0.57 12.11 -2.41
CA PRO A 64 -0.71 11.40 -2.55
C PRO A 64 -1.16 11.19 -4.00
N LEU A 65 -0.56 11.88 -4.95
CA LEU A 65 -0.90 11.76 -6.38
C LEU A 65 -0.12 10.64 -7.06
N ALA A 66 1.04 10.26 -6.52
CA ALA A 66 1.93 9.28 -7.15
C ALA A 66 1.80 7.87 -6.56
N TYR A 67 1.41 7.75 -5.28
CA TYR A 67 1.49 6.49 -4.54
C TYR A 67 0.12 6.02 -4.05
N PRO A 68 -0.45 4.95 -4.67
CA PRO A 68 -1.64 4.32 -4.10
C PRO A 68 -1.29 3.55 -2.82
N ILE A 69 -2.26 3.46 -1.92
CA ILE A 69 -2.13 2.82 -0.60
C ILE A 69 -2.58 1.37 -0.66
N TYR A 70 -1.71 0.48 -0.18
CA TYR A 70 -2.07 -0.91 0.03
C TYR A 70 -2.52 -1.15 1.48
N ASP A 71 -3.69 -1.77 1.64
CA ASP A 71 -4.11 -2.41 2.89
C ASP A 71 -5.08 -3.59 2.65
N SER A 72 -5.52 -4.20 3.75
CA SER A 72 -6.38 -5.38 3.71
C SER A 72 -7.78 -5.10 3.17
N TYR A 73 -8.31 -3.88 3.30
CA TYR A 73 -9.61 -3.52 2.74
C TYR A 73 -9.51 -3.34 1.23
N VAL A 74 -8.51 -2.58 0.77
CA VAL A 74 -8.22 -2.40 -0.66
C VAL A 74 -8.01 -3.75 -1.35
N GLU A 75 -7.24 -4.66 -0.75
CA GLU A 75 -7.05 -6.01 -1.27
C GLU A 75 -8.36 -6.80 -1.42
N LYS A 76 -9.25 -6.75 -0.43
CA LYS A 76 -10.53 -7.46 -0.48
C LYS A 76 -11.40 -6.93 -1.62
N VAL A 77 -11.47 -5.60 -1.76
CA VAL A 77 -12.26 -4.94 -2.80
C VAL A 77 -11.74 -5.27 -4.20
N LEU A 78 -10.43 -5.16 -4.45
CA LEU A 78 -9.85 -5.53 -5.75
C LEU A 78 -10.10 -7.01 -6.08
N LYS A 79 -10.00 -7.90 -5.11
CA LYS A 79 -10.30 -9.33 -5.33
C LYS A 79 -11.77 -9.59 -5.63
N TYR A 80 -12.68 -8.81 -5.03
CA TYR A 80 -14.11 -8.88 -5.29
C TYR A 80 -14.39 -8.47 -6.74
N PHE A 81 -13.98 -7.26 -7.14
CA PHE A 81 -14.22 -6.77 -8.50
C PHE A 81 -13.53 -7.60 -9.59
N ARG A 82 -12.36 -8.20 -9.28
CA ARG A 82 -11.73 -9.18 -10.17
C ARG A 82 -12.66 -10.35 -10.48
N LYS A 83 -13.42 -10.82 -9.49
CA LYS A 83 -14.32 -11.98 -9.62
C LYS A 83 -15.66 -11.62 -10.25
N THR A 84 -16.21 -10.45 -9.94
CA THR A 84 -17.55 -10.05 -10.39
C THR A 84 -17.53 -9.42 -11.76
N ASP A 85 -16.61 -8.47 -11.98
CA ASP A 85 -16.63 -7.59 -13.15
C ASP A 85 -15.49 -7.95 -14.11
N HIS A 86 -14.54 -8.75 -13.63
CA HIS A 86 -13.36 -9.17 -14.40
C HIS A 86 -12.52 -7.98 -14.91
N PHE A 87 -12.48 -6.88 -14.14
CA PHE A 87 -11.81 -5.63 -14.54
C PHE A 87 -10.32 -5.82 -14.90
N ALA A 88 -9.65 -6.82 -14.30
CA ALA A 88 -8.28 -7.19 -14.62
C ALA A 88 -8.03 -8.67 -14.29
N LYS A 89 -7.08 -9.30 -15.00
CA LYS A 89 -6.59 -10.65 -14.68
C LYS A 89 -5.30 -10.54 -13.87
N PHE A 90 -5.33 -10.97 -12.61
CA PHE A 90 -4.16 -10.99 -11.72
C PHE A 90 -4.29 -12.04 -10.62
N LYS A 91 -3.15 -12.54 -10.13
CA LYS A 91 -3.00 -13.44 -8.98
C LYS A 91 -2.89 -12.64 -7.69
N ASN A 92 -3.24 -13.26 -6.56
CA ASN A 92 -3.16 -12.58 -5.24
C ASN A 92 -1.73 -12.13 -4.88
N ALA A 93 -0.71 -12.87 -5.33
CA ALA A 93 0.69 -12.51 -5.09
C ALA A 93 1.10 -11.20 -5.77
N GLU A 94 0.47 -10.85 -6.90
CA GLU A 94 0.77 -9.61 -7.64
C GLU A 94 0.36 -8.36 -6.85
N LEU A 95 -0.58 -8.46 -5.91
CA LEU A 95 -0.92 -7.34 -5.00
C LEU A 95 0.20 -7.01 -3.99
N LYS A 96 1.19 -7.90 -3.84
CA LYS A 96 2.36 -7.70 -2.98
C LYS A 96 3.57 -7.13 -3.73
N ASP A 97 3.50 -7.06 -5.06
CA ASP A 97 4.43 -6.31 -5.87
C ASP A 97 3.89 -4.90 -6.06
N TYR A 98 4.64 -3.89 -5.64
CA TYR A 98 4.11 -2.53 -5.63
C TYR A 98 3.83 -1.99 -7.03
N GLN A 99 4.65 -2.35 -8.02
CA GLN A 99 4.46 -1.88 -9.38
C GLN A 99 3.21 -2.50 -10.00
N GLN A 100 3.03 -3.81 -9.83
CA GLN A 100 1.83 -4.49 -10.29
C GLN A 100 0.58 -3.98 -9.55
N PHE A 101 0.68 -3.75 -8.24
CA PHE A 101 -0.40 -3.15 -7.47
C PHE A 101 -0.79 -1.76 -7.99
N LYS A 102 0.19 -0.86 -8.22
CA LYS A 102 -0.07 0.47 -8.78
C LYS A 102 -0.71 0.40 -10.15
N ASN A 103 -0.23 -0.49 -11.02
CA ASN A 103 -0.84 -0.74 -12.32
C ASN A 103 -2.30 -1.22 -12.18
N LEU A 104 -2.59 -2.11 -11.25
CA LEU A 104 -3.96 -2.59 -11.00
C LEU A 104 -4.90 -1.48 -10.52
N ILE A 105 -4.42 -0.55 -9.69
CA ILE A 105 -5.21 0.62 -9.28
C ILE A 105 -5.49 1.54 -10.48
N LEU A 106 -4.51 1.76 -11.35
CA LEU A 106 -4.70 2.55 -12.57
C LEU A 106 -5.66 1.86 -13.56
N THR A 107 -5.55 0.54 -13.72
CA THR A 107 -6.48 -0.27 -14.52
C THR A 107 -7.89 -0.22 -13.94
N PHE A 108 -8.04 -0.37 -12.62
CA PHE A 108 -9.32 -0.21 -11.94
C PHE A 108 -9.90 1.18 -12.22
N ARG A 109 -9.09 2.23 -12.06
CA ARG A 109 -9.51 3.61 -12.32
C ARG A 109 -10.03 3.79 -13.74
N SER A 110 -9.33 3.25 -14.74
CA SER A 110 -9.74 3.40 -16.13
C SER A 110 -10.95 2.53 -16.51
N TYR A 111 -11.01 1.30 -16.00
CA TYR A 111 -12.13 0.39 -16.27
C TYR A 111 -13.49 0.97 -15.85
N TYR A 112 -13.53 1.70 -14.73
CA TYR A 112 -14.76 2.32 -14.22
C TYR A 112 -14.95 3.78 -14.64
N GLY A 113 -14.13 4.32 -15.54
CA GLY A 113 -14.26 5.72 -16.00
C GLY A 113 -13.99 6.75 -14.89
N LEU A 114 -13.08 6.44 -13.96
CA LEU A 114 -12.77 7.23 -12.77
C LEU A 114 -11.53 8.12 -12.94
N GLU A 115 -11.09 8.40 -14.17
CA GLU A 115 -9.84 9.11 -14.47
C GLU A 115 -9.80 10.55 -13.93
N GLN A 116 -10.98 11.16 -13.71
CA GLN A 116 -11.13 12.46 -13.06
C GLN A 116 -10.74 12.46 -11.58
N PHE A 117 -10.67 11.29 -10.94
CA PHE A 117 -10.29 11.15 -9.54
C PHE A 117 -8.81 10.77 -9.42
N ASN A 118 -8.11 11.42 -8.50
CA ASN A 118 -6.71 11.09 -8.23
C ASN A 118 -6.59 9.80 -7.40
N LEU A 119 -5.36 9.27 -7.30
CA LEU A 119 -5.11 8.01 -6.59
C LEU A 119 -5.55 8.05 -5.12
N LYS A 120 -5.37 9.18 -4.43
CA LYS A 120 -5.86 9.33 -3.05
C LYS A 120 -7.38 9.20 -2.93
N GLN A 121 -8.13 9.76 -3.88
CA GLN A 121 -9.60 9.63 -3.90
C GLN A 121 -10.02 8.19 -4.21
N ILE A 122 -9.33 7.51 -5.14
CA ILE A 122 -9.55 6.08 -5.41
C ILE A 122 -9.27 5.24 -4.16
N ASP A 123 -8.16 5.50 -3.46
CA ASP A 123 -7.83 4.80 -2.21
C ASP A 123 -8.89 5.01 -1.13
N GLN A 124 -9.38 6.25 -0.97
CA GLN A 124 -10.46 6.57 -0.02
C GLN A 124 -11.73 5.78 -0.34
N TYR A 125 -12.14 5.73 -1.61
CA TYR A 125 -13.29 4.95 -2.06
C TYR A 125 -13.12 3.46 -1.77
N LEU A 126 -12.01 2.86 -2.20
CA LEU A 126 -11.73 1.44 -2.00
C LEU A 126 -11.70 1.07 -0.51
N TRP A 127 -11.13 1.94 0.32
CA TRP A 127 -11.08 1.74 1.76
C TRP A 127 -12.45 1.82 2.43
N GLN A 128 -13.26 2.84 2.09
CA GLN A 128 -14.61 3.02 2.64
C GLN A 128 -15.51 1.84 2.27
N LEU A 129 -15.52 1.46 0.99
CA LEU A 129 -16.27 0.30 0.49
C LEU A 129 -15.80 -0.99 1.19
N GLY A 130 -14.48 -1.15 1.32
CA GLY A 130 -13.88 -2.29 1.99
C GLY A 130 -14.32 -2.41 3.46
N LYS A 131 -14.35 -1.28 4.17
CA LYS A 131 -14.78 -1.21 5.57
C LYS A 131 -16.26 -1.57 5.74
N GLU A 132 -17.11 -1.10 4.83
CA GLU A 132 -18.56 -1.31 4.87
C GLU A 132 -18.93 -2.76 4.52
N TYR A 133 -18.42 -3.30 3.42
CA TYR A 133 -18.83 -4.60 2.90
C TYR A 133 -17.94 -5.77 3.34
N PHE A 134 -16.73 -5.50 3.81
CA PHE A 134 -15.79 -6.52 4.24
C PHE A 134 -15.14 -6.23 5.60
N PRO A 135 -15.95 -5.92 6.65
CA PRO A 135 -15.43 -5.53 7.96
C PRO A 135 -14.48 -6.60 8.51
N ASN A 136 -13.47 -6.15 9.25
CA ASN A 136 -12.59 -7.07 9.96
C ASN A 136 -13.31 -7.54 11.22
N ASN A 137 -13.48 -8.86 11.35
CA ASN A 137 -13.99 -9.46 12.58
C ASN A 137 -12.85 -9.54 13.59
N TYR A 138 -12.68 -8.49 14.40
CA TYR A 138 -11.80 -8.55 15.56
C TYR A 138 -12.47 -9.42 16.62
N LYS A 139 -11.95 -10.64 16.81
CA LYS A 139 -12.23 -11.48 17.99
C LYS A 139 -11.25 -11.11 19.10
#